data_AF-A0A8T5GHV3-F1
#
_entry.id   AF-A0A8T5GHV3-F1
#
_cell.length_a   1.000
_cell.length_b   1.000
_cell.length_c   1.000
_cell.angle_alpha   90.00
_cell.angle_beta   90.00
_cell.angle_gamma   90.00
#
_symmetry.space_group_name_H-M   'P 1'
#
loop_
_entity.id
_entity.type
_entity.pdbx_description
1 polymer ?
#
loop_
_entity_poly.entity_id
_entity_poly.type
_entity_poly.pdbx_seq_one_letter_code
_entity_poly.pdbx_strand_id
1 'polypeptide(L)' 'MNILKRDQHEWKLRVESVDDMWVLARLIRPGYSFAMLGERRDQTTGGEEGGRSKQSERKKMWIQLQV' A
#
# COMPACT_ATOMS: atom_id res chain seq x y z
N MET A 1 -9.11 14.84 6.27
CA MET A 1 -8.26 14.44 5.12
C MET A 1 -7.48 15.66 4.69
N ASN A 2 -6.16 15.56 4.65
CA ASN A 2 -5.29 16.66 4.22
C ASN A 2 -4.67 16.38 2.86
N ILE A 3 -4.78 17.33 1.94
CA ILE A 3 -4.10 17.27 0.63
C ILE A 3 -2.69 17.84 0.82
N LEU A 4 -1.69 16.97 0.84
CA LEU A 4 -0.29 17.36 1.03
C LEU A 4 0.38 17.81 -0.27
N LYS A 5 -0.05 17.26 -1.40
CA LYS A 5 0.43 17.61 -2.75
C LYS A 5 -0.70 17.37 -3.75
N ARG A 6 -0.80 18.24 -4.74
CA ARG A 6 -1.71 18.11 -5.87
C ARG A 6 -0.97 18.49 -7.14
N ASP A 7 -0.86 17.55 -8.07
CA ASP A 7 -0.38 17.83 -9.42
C ASP A 7 -1.30 17.19 -10.48
N GLN A 8 -0.87 17.24 -11.74
CA GLN A 8 -1.66 16.72 -12.88
C GLN A 8 -1.73 15.18 -12.92
N HIS A 9 -0.80 14.48 -12.28
CA HIS A 9 -0.63 13.03 -12.36
C HIS A 9 -1.03 12.34 -11.05
N GLU A 10 -0.72 12.95 -9.90
CA GLU A 10 -0.92 12.36 -8.58
C GLU A 10 -1.35 13.37 -7.53
N TRP A 11 -2.11 12.88 -6.54
CA TRP A 11 -2.46 13.62 -5.34
C TRP A 11 -1.90 12.86 -4.14
N LYS A 12 -1.19 13.56 -3.26
CA LYS A 12 -0.70 12.99 -2.00
C LYS A 12 -1.67 13.38 -0.90
N LEU A 13 -2.35 12.38 -0.35
CA LEU A 13 -3.36 12.55 0.69
C LEU A 13 -2.84 12.03 2.03
N ARG A 14 -3.18 12.72 3.12
CA ARG A 14 -3.06 12.22 4.47
C ARG A 14 -4.44 11.95 5.03
N VAL A 15 -4.68 10.69 5.36
CA VAL A 15 -5.91 10.17 5.98
C VAL A 15 -5.73 10.27 7.48
N GLU A 16 -6.62 10.97 8.18
CA GLU A 16 -6.49 11.27 9.61
C GLU A 16 -7.69 10.77 10.42
N SER A 17 -8.81 10.46 9.76
CA SER A 17 -10.02 9.97 10.41
C SER A 17 -10.66 8.80 9.67
N VAL A 18 -11.64 8.16 10.31
CA VAL A 18 -12.48 7.13 9.69
C VAL A 18 -13.37 7.72 8.59
N ASP A 19 -13.84 8.95 8.76
CA ASP A 19 -14.66 9.63 7.75
C ASP A 19 -13.87 9.86 6.46
N ASP A 20 -12.57 10.16 6.56
CA ASP A 20 -11.69 10.27 5.39
C ASP A 20 -11.62 8.95 4.61
N MET A 21 -11.55 7.81 5.33
CA MET A 21 -11.60 6.49 4.69
C MET A 21 -12.95 6.26 4.01
N TRP A 22 -14.05 6.66 4.64
CA TRP A 22 -15.38 6.55 4.03
C TRP A 22 -15.48 7.39 2.75
N VAL A 23 -14.93 8.60 2.73
CA VAL A 23 -14.86 9.44 1.52
C VAL A 23 -14.02 8.79 0.42
N LEU A 24 -12.83 8.27 0.76
CA LEU A 24 -11.97 7.59 -0.22
C LEU A 24 -12.67 6.38 -0.84
N ALA A 25 -13.37 5.56 -0.03
CA ALA A 25 -14.14 4.41 -0.52
C ALA A 25 -15.27 4.79 -1.50
N ARG A 26 -15.63 6.07 -1.63
CA ARG A 26 -16.69 6.58 -2.53
C ARG A 26 -16.10 7.20 -3.79
N LEU A 27 -14.88 7.76 -3.67
CA LEU A 27 -14.15 8.35 -4.79
C LEU A 27 -13.40 7.33 -5.63
N ILE A 28 -12.93 6.24 -5.00
CA ILE A 28 -12.17 5.18 -5.67
C ILE A 28 -13.05 4.45 -6.70
N ARG A 29 -12.55 4.34 -7.93
CA ARG A 29 -13.22 3.66 -9.06
C ARG A 29 -12.21 2.80 -9.83
N PRO A 30 -12.68 1.82 -10.64
CA PRO A 30 -11.81 1.07 -11.54
C PRO A 30 -10.96 1.99 -12.41
N GLY A 31 -9.69 1.63 -12.60
CA GLY A 31 -8.73 2.41 -13.39
C GLY A 31 -7.95 3.46 -12.59
N TYR A 32 -8.24 3.63 -11.30
CA TYR A 32 -7.39 4.40 -10.40
C TYR A 32 -6.19 3.56 -9.93
N SER A 33 -5.10 4.23 -9.55
CA SER A 33 -3.96 3.61 -8.88
C SER A 33 -3.67 4.34 -7.57
N PHE A 34 -3.29 3.58 -6.54
CA PHE A 34 -2.92 4.11 -5.23
C PHE A 34 -1.57 3.57 -4.81
N ALA A 35 -0.72 4.46 -4.30
CA ALA A 35 0.56 4.08 -3.70
C ALA A 35 0.55 4.41 -2.20
N MET A 36 0.97 3.46 -1.38
CA MET A 36 1.10 3.63 0.06
C MET A 36 2.35 2.92 0.58
N LEU A 37 2.89 3.42 1.69
CA LEU A 37 3.89 2.67 2.45
C LEU A 37 3.19 1.50 3.13
N GLY A 38 3.59 0.28 2.79
CA GLY A 38 3.07 -0.94 3.39
C GLY A 38 4.18 -1.93 3.66
N GLU A 39 3.78 -3.14 4.02
CA GLU A 39 4.70 -4.23 4.29
C GLU A 39 4.32 -5.44 3.43
N ARG A 40 5.30 -6.02 2.73
CA ARG A 40 5.13 -7.29 2.02
C ARG A 40 6.05 -8.36 2.57
N ARG A 41 5.57 -9.59 2.50
CA ARG A 41 6.31 -10.78 2.89
C ARG A 41 7.40 -11.05 1.86
N ASP A 42 8.64 -11.15 2.30
CA ASP A 42 9.76 -11.53 1.44
C ASP A 42 9.82 -13.06 1.33
N GLN A 43 9.56 -13.58 0.13
CA GLN A 43 9.57 -15.02 -0.15
C GLN A 43 10.97 -15.56 -0.47
N THR A 44 11.99 -14.70 -0.61
CA THR A 44 13.36 -15.13 -0.98
C THR A 44 14.09 -15.86 0.15
N THR A 45 13.67 -15.70 1.40
CA THR A 45 14.19 -16.41 2.59
C THR A 45 13.64 -17.84 2.76
N GLY A 46 12.93 -18.37 1.77
CA GLY A 46 12.23 -19.66 1.86
C GLY A 46 13.01 -20.90 1.38
N GLY A 47 14.22 -20.77 0.81
CA GLY A 47 14.77 -21.80 -0.07
C GLY A 47 16.19 -22.29 0.16
N GLU A 48 16.96 -21.78 1.13
CA GLU A 48 18.39 -22.17 1.20
C GLU A 48 18.65 -23.54 1.85
N GLU A 49 17.77 -24.04 2.73
CA GLU A 49 18.02 -25.32 3.41
C GLU A 49 16.72 -26.10 3.67
N GLY A 50 16.25 -26.89 2.70
CA GLY A 50 15.48 -28.15 2.85
C GLY A 50 14.35 -28.29 3.89
N GLY A 51 13.92 -27.21 4.52
CA GLY A 51 13.19 -27.18 5.77
C GLY A 51 12.16 -26.08 5.69
N ARG A 52 10.95 -26.39 6.17
CA ARG A 52 9.79 -25.52 6.10
C ARG A 52 10.07 -24.20 6.84
N SER A 53 10.53 -23.19 6.11
CA SER A 53 10.87 -21.87 6.65
C SER A 53 9.63 -21.26 7.32
N LYS A 54 9.62 -21.27 8.65
CA LYS A 54 8.51 -20.80 9.51
C LYS A 54 8.57 -19.30 9.81
N GLN A 55 9.62 -18.59 9.38
CA GLN A 55 9.72 -17.14 9.51
C GLN A 55 10.07 -16.53 8.17
N SER A 56 9.07 -15.91 7.56
CA SER A 56 9.30 -15.09 6.38
C SER A 56 9.09 -13.66 6.81
N GLU A 57 10.16 -12.89 6.66
CA GLU A 57 10.26 -11.51 7.09
C GLU A 57 9.29 -10.61 6.31
N ARG A 58 8.83 -9.54 6.95
CA ARG A 58 8.06 -8.47 6.30
C ARG A 58 8.97 -7.30 6.04
N LYS A 59 9.05 -6.85 4.78
CA LYS A 59 9.82 -5.69 4.36
C LYS A 59 8.89 -4.51 4.10
N LYS A 60 9.23 -3.35 4.67
CA LYS A 60 8.57 -2.08 4.38
C LYS A 60 8.91 -1.63 2.97
N MET A 61 7.90 -1.28 2.18
CA MET A 61 8.09 -0.80 0.81
C MET A 61 6.90 0.05 0.36
N TRP A 62 7.14 0.89 -0.65
CA TRP A 62 6.06 1.51 -1.40
C TRP A 62 5.35 0.46 -2.23
N ILE A 63 4.05 0.34 -2.05
CA ILE A 63 3.20 -0.58 -2.79
C ILE A 63 2.23 0.27 -3.60
N GLN A 64 2.33 0.16 -4.91
CA GLN A 64 1.31 0.67 -5.82
C GLN A 64 0.33 -0.45 -6.16
N LEU A 65 -0.96 -0.16 -6.04
CA LEU A 65 -2.06 -1.04 -6.38
C LEU A 65 -2.94 -0.36 -7.43
N GLN A 66 -3.36 -1.13 -8.43
CA GLN A 66 -4.41 -0.72 -9.34
C GLN A 66 -5.75 -1.23 -8.80
N VAL A 67 -6.78 -0.40 -8.91
CA VAL A 67 -8.17 -0.71 -8.53
C VAL A 67 -8.92 -1.32 -9.71
#